data_AF-A0A1C5C944-F1
#
_entry.id   AF-A0A1C5C944-F1
#
_cell.length_a   1.000
_cell.length_b   1.000
_cell.length_c   1.000
_cell.angle_alpha   90.00
_cell.angle_beta   90.00
_cell.angle_gamma   90.00
#
_symmetry.space_group_name_H-M   'P 1'
#
loop_
_entity.id
_entity.type
_entity.pdbx_description
1 polymer ?
#
loop_
_entity_poly.entity_id
_entity_poly.type
_entity_poly.pdbx_seq_one_letter_code
_entity_poly.pdbx_strand_id
1 'polypeptide(L)'
;MTFEPVDLNLTDPEKGYLHFVLYTEARRGYASSSLNAVLEIEASQTVTPHFQEWRSRLEPCEPNAMHCTLVVPTEIPSLFPPCVAEDKDSPSAIAGSGCTCRQTFYDPEFGLPVVAEHFKHAGTSGTDQWSYTTYAPLALRPDDIFSSLITGRGLFWARTDKGLLSILPQKHAVGYNIGYNGGGPHALAAYLTQIARNDGGTTPAGTPYEQAHPALVVWTQSGAAERGTNELTLRDLQDMLES
;
A
#
# COMPACT_ATOMS: atom_id res chain seq x y z
N MET A 1 -33.73 13.57 -27.46
CA MET A 1 -32.28 13.74 -27.30
C MET A 1 -31.67 12.36 -27.29
N THR A 2 -30.90 12.01 -28.30
CA THR A 2 -30.15 10.76 -28.38
C THR A 2 -28.91 10.90 -27.50
N PHE A 3 -28.71 9.95 -26.59
CA PHE A 3 -27.53 9.90 -25.74
C PHE A 3 -26.32 9.57 -26.61
N GLU A 4 -25.38 10.50 -26.73
CA GLU A 4 -24.05 10.21 -27.27
C GLU A 4 -23.16 9.77 -26.09
N PRO A 5 -22.63 8.54 -26.10
CA PRO A 5 -21.68 8.12 -25.08
C PRO A 5 -20.41 8.95 -25.25
N VAL A 6 -20.10 9.78 -24.26
CA VAL A 6 -18.77 10.39 -24.15
C VAL A 6 -17.83 9.28 -23.72
N ASP A 7 -16.83 8.98 -24.56
CA ASP A 7 -15.77 8.04 -24.20
C ASP A 7 -14.97 8.60 -23.01
N LEU A 8 -15.16 7.96 -21.86
CA LEU A 8 -14.48 8.30 -20.60
C LEU A 8 -13.03 7.79 -20.56
N ASN A 9 -12.46 7.35 -21.68
CA ASN A 9 -11.13 6.74 -21.80
C ASN A 9 -10.95 5.50 -20.90
N LEU A 10 -12.04 4.75 -20.66
CA LEU A 10 -12.01 3.55 -19.81
C LEU A 10 -11.47 2.31 -20.52
N THR A 11 -11.25 2.39 -21.83
CA THR A 11 -10.90 1.23 -22.68
C THR A 11 -9.54 1.33 -23.35
N ASP A 12 -8.79 2.43 -23.14
CA ASP A 12 -7.46 2.63 -23.72
C ASP A 12 -6.37 2.31 -22.67
N PRO A 13 -5.70 1.14 -22.77
CA PRO A 13 -4.70 0.70 -21.81
C PRO A 13 -3.41 1.55 -21.83
N GLU A 14 -3.18 2.36 -22.88
CA GLU A 14 -2.03 3.27 -22.94
C GLU A 14 -2.30 4.64 -22.28
N LYS A 15 -3.58 4.95 -21.99
CA LYS A 15 -4.01 6.21 -21.35
C LYS A 15 -4.37 6.06 -19.87
N GLY A 16 -3.84 5.03 -19.21
CA GLY A 16 -4.17 4.64 -17.85
C GLY A 16 -3.98 5.75 -16.81
N TYR A 17 -5.03 6.53 -16.57
CA TYR A 17 -5.13 7.45 -15.43
C TYR A 17 -6.59 7.59 -15.01
N LEU A 18 -7.16 6.52 -14.46
CA LEU A 18 -8.35 6.69 -13.62
C LEU A 18 -7.88 7.37 -12.33
N HIS A 19 -7.89 8.70 -12.28
CA HIS A 19 -7.86 9.44 -11.01
C HIS A 19 -9.21 9.23 -10.32
N PHE A 20 -9.40 8.09 -9.67
CA PHE A 20 -10.56 7.87 -8.81
C PHE A 20 -10.17 8.06 -7.35
N VAL A 21 -11.02 8.77 -6.62
CA VAL A 21 -10.98 8.71 -5.16
C VAL A 21 -11.75 7.46 -4.78
N LEU A 22 -11.04 6.43 -4.34
CA LEU A 22 -11.69 5.30 -3.71
C LEU A 22 -12.25 5.76 -2.38
N TYR A 23 -13.57 5.80 -2.21
CA TYR A 23 -14.22 5.98 -0.91
C TYR A 23 -14.67 4.61 -0.39
N THR A 24 -14.10 4.15 0.71
CA THR A 24 -14.51 2.93 1.41
C THR A 24 -14.89 3.24 2.84
N GLU A 25 -16.09 2.84 3.26
CA GLU A 25 -16.47 2.87 4.67
C GLU A 25 -15.96 1.60 5.34
N ALA A 26 -14.95 1.75 6.19
CA ALA A 26 -14.48 0.67 7.04
C ALA A 26 -15.57 0.23 8.02
N ARG A 27 -15.34 -0.89 8.74
CA ARG A 27 -16.28 -1.54 9.69
C ARG A 27 -16.75 -0.64 10.87
N ARG A 28 -16.38 0.64 10.88
CA ARG A 28 -16.66 1.65 11.91
C ARG A 28 -17.09 3.03 11.35
N GLY A 29 -17.50 3.11 10.08
CA GLY A 29 -17.99 4.36 9.49
C GLY A 29 -16.90 5.40 9.20
N TYR A 30 -15.63 5.01 9.25
CA TYR A 30 -14.53 5.85 8.81
C TYR A 30 -14.35 5.67 7.31
N ALA A 31 -14.47 6.77 6.58
CA ALA A 31 -14.15 6.85 5.18
C ALA A 31 -12.63 6.83 4.99
N SER A 32 -12.13 5.85 4.26
CA SER A 32 -10.78 5.94 3.69
C SER A 32 -10.88 6.44 2.27
N SER A 33 -10.00 7.37 1.95
CA SER A 33 -9.78 7.82 0.58
C SER A 33 -8.42 7.31 0.09
N SER A 34 -8.32 6.81 -1.13
CA SER A 34 -7.04 6.58 -1.82
C SER A 34 -7.07 7.21 -3.22
N LEU A 35 -5.93 7.69 -3.71
CA LEU A 35 -5.78 8.35 -5.01
C LEU A 35 -4.68 7.71 -5.85
N ASN A 36 -4.91 6.69 -6.66
CA ASN A 36 -3.86 6.14 -7.55
C ASN A 36 -2.57 5.61 -6.87
N ALA A 37 -2.59 5.20 -5.59
CA ALA A 37 -1.48 4.48 -4.98
C ALA A 37 -1.80 3.00 -4.86
N VAL A 38 -1.87 2.32 -6.00
CA VAL A 38 -1.68 0.87 -6.00
C VAL A 38 -0.30 0.62 -5.43
N LEU A 39 -0.26 -0.11 -4.34
CA LEU A 39 0.97 -0.55 -3.71
C LEU A 39 1.13 -2.03 -3.98
N GLU A 40 2.23 -2.36 -4.65
CA GLU A 40 2.70 -3.72 -4.82
C GLU A 40 3.71 -4.02 -3.72
N ILE A 41 3.47 -5.10 -2.99
CA ILE A 41 4.31 -5.59 -1.91
C ILE A 41 4.90 -6.92 -2.39
N GLU A 42 6.21 -6.90 -2.62
CA GLU A 42 6.94 -8.05 -3.13
C GLU A 42 7.12 -9.14 -2.07
N ALA A 43 7.35 -10.38 -2.53
CA ALA A 43 7.64 -11.52 -1.66
C ALA A 43 8.77 -11.25 -0.67
N SER A 44 9.79 -10.48 -1.08
CA SER A 44 10.92 -10.08 -0.24
C SER A 44 10.52 -9.20 0.95
N GLN A 45 9.42 -8.47 0.85
CA GLN A 45 8.92 -7.54 1.87
C GLN A 45 7.95 -8.20 2.85
N THR A 46 7.35 -9.32 2.44
CA THR A 46 6.37 -10.05 3.26
C THR A 46 6.95 -10.63 4.55
N VAL A 47 8.27 -10.86 4.61
CA VAL A 47 8.92 -11.42 5.80
C VAL A 47 9.21 -10.39 6.91
N THR A 48 8.86 -9.11 6.70
CA THR A 48 9.10 -8.07 7.70
C THR A 48 8.08 -8.13 8.85
N PRO A 49 8.46 -7.82 10.10
CA PRO A 49 7.53 -7.86 11.24
C PRO A 49 6.29 -6.99 11.05
N HIS A 50 6.47 -5.78 10.49
CA HIS A 50 5.41 -4.81 10.24
C HIS A 50 4.44 -5.27 9.15
N PHE A 51 4.96 -5.93 8.11
CA PHE A 51 4.09 -6.59 7.14
C PHE A 51 3.27 -7.71 7.80
N GLN A 52 3.88 -8.53 8.65
CA GLN A 52 3.17 -9.63 9.32
C GLN A 52 2.10 -9.11 10.29
N GLU A 53 2.37 -8.01 11.01
CA GLU A 53 1.38 -7.29 11.81
C GLU A 53 0.19 -6.84 10.96
N TRP A 54 0.44 -6.16 9.83
CA TRP A 54 -0.59 -5.76 8.88
C TRP A 54 -1.34 -6.95 8.29
N ARG A 55 -0.63 -8.01 7.89
CA ARG A 55 -1.22 -9.22 7.30
C ARG A 55 -2.15 -9.92 8.28
N SER A 56 -1.78 -9.96 9.56
CA SER A 56 -2.54 -10.65 10.61
C SER A 56 -3.93 -10.06 10.87
N ARG A 57 -4.16 -8.79 10.51
CA ARG A 57 -5.48 -8.14 10.64
C ARG A 57 -6.38 -8.28 9.42
N LEU A 58 -5.86 -8.73 8.27
CA LEU A 58 -6.63 -8.80 7.04
C LEU A 58 -7.72 -9.87 7.15
N GLU A 59 -8.93 -9.53 6.73
CA GLU A 59 -10.07 -10.43 6.76
C GLU A 59 -10.31 -11.02 5.36
N PRO A 60 -10.30 -12.37 5.19
CA PRO A 60 -10.63 -12.99 3.92
C PRO A 60 -12.05 -12.62 3.47
N CYS A 61 -12.24 -12.38 2.17
CA CYS A 61 -13.55 -12.08 1.62
C CYS A 61 -13.69 -12.58 0.18
N GLU A 62 -14.92 -12.69 -0.31
CA GLU A 62 -15.17 -12.95 -1.73
C GLU A 62 -14.66 -11.76 -2.59
N PRO A 63 -14.11 -12.02 -3.79
CA PRO A 63 -13.73 -10.96 -4.71
C PRO A 63 -14.93 -10.09 -5.10
N ASN A 64 -14.70 -8.79 -5.20
CA ASN A 64 -15.70 -7.82 -5.63
C ASN A 64 -15.08 -6.81 -6.61
N ALA A 65 -15.88 -5.84 -7.07
CA ALA A 65 -15.43 -4.83 -8.02
C ALA A 65 -14.15 -4.10 -7.57
N MET A 66 -13.95 -3.91 -6.27
CA MET A 66 -12.77 -3.25 -5.72
C MET A 66 -11.49 -4.10 -5.78
N HIS A 67 -11.61 -5.43 -5.81
CA HIS A 67 -10.46 -6.31 -6.03
C HIS A 67 -10.08 -6.33 -7.51
N CYS A 68 -11.06 -6.23 -8.41
CA CYS A 68 -10.83 -6.18 -9.84
C CYS A 68 -10.01 -4.95 -10.27
N THR A 69 -10.01 -3.86 -9.49
CA THR A 69 -9.20 -2.67 -9.77
C THR A 69 -7.72 -2.81 -9.38
N LEU A 70 -7.36 -3.90 -8.68
CA LEU A 70 -5.99 -4.19 -8.23
C LEU A 70 -5.26 -5.19 -9.15
N VAL A 71 -5.91 -5.69 -10.20
CA VAL A 71 -5.33 -6.64 -11.16
C VAL A 71 -5.58 -6.16 -12.59
N VAL A 72 -4.76 -6.58 -13.55
CA VAL A 72 -5.03 -6.24 -14.95
C VAL A 72 -6.28 -6.98 -15.46
N PRO A 73 -7.03 -6.45 -16.45
CA PRO A 73 -8.30 -7.04 -16.87
C PRO A 73 -8.24 -8.51 -17.27
N THR A 74 -7.13 -8.94 -17.87
CA THR A 74 -6.91 -10.35 -18.27
C THR A 74 -6.75 -11.30 -17.09
N GLU A 75 -6.47 -10.79 -15.89
CA GLU A 75 -6.24 -11.56 -14.68
C GLU A 75 -7.48 -11.62 -13.76
N ILE A 76 -8.50 -10.79 -14.00
CA ILE A 76 -9.74 -10.79 -13.21
C ILE A 76 -10.33 -12.20 -13.01
N PRO A 77 -10.40 -13.08 -14.04
CA PRO A 77 -10.95 -14.42 -13.85
C PRO A 77 -10.21 -15.26 -12.82
N SER A 78 -8.92 -14.98 -12.56
CA SER A 78 -8.10 -15.74 -11.59
C SER A 78 -8.33 -15.35 -10.13
N LEU A 79 -9.15 -14.32 -9.86
CA LEU A 79 -9.54 -13.95 -8.49
C LEU A 79 -10.54 -14.93 -7.87
N PHE A 80 -11.28 -15.68 -8.70
CA PHE A 80 -12.41 -16.51 -8.27
C PHE A 80 -12.06 -17.99 -8.03
N PRO A 81 -11.12 -18.61 -8.76
CA PRO A 81 -10.68 -19.97 -8.48
C PRO A 81 -9.95 -20.06 -7.13
N PRO A 82 -10.23 -21.10 -6.31
CA PRO A 82 -9.51 -21.33 -5.07
C PRO A 82 -8.06 -21.68 -5.33
N CYS A 83 -7.20 -21.57 -4.30
CA CYS A 83 -5.83 -22.02 -4.45
C CYS A 83 -5.71 -23.54 -4.44
N VAL A 84 -4.62 -24.10 -4.99
CA VAL A 84 -4.36 -25.57 -4.96
C VAL A 84 -4.26 -26.12 -3.54
N ALA A 85 -3.85 -25.28 -2.58
CA ALA A 85 -3.84 -25.62 -1.17
C ALA A 85 -5.26 -25.81 -0.57
N GLU A 86 -6.26 -25.17 -1.16
CA GLU A 86 -7.68 -25.23 -0.77
C GLU A 86 -8.44 -26.28 -1.59
N ASP A 87 -8.17 -26.35 -2.90
CA ASP A 87 -8.75 -27.30 -3.84
C ASP A 87 -7.69 -27.83 -4.81
N LYS A 88 -7.37 -29.12 -4.71
CA LYS A 88 -6.35 -29.77 -5.54
C LYS A 88 -6.70 -29.80 -7.03
N ASP A 89 -7.99 -29.76 -7.37
CA ASP A 89 -8.49 -29.77 -8.74
C ASP A 89 -8.73 -28.36 -9.28
N SER A 90 -8.28 -27.33 -8.54
CA SER A 90 -8.43 -25.93 -8.94
C SER A 90 -7.87 -25.66 -10.35
N PRO A 91 -8.57 -24.86 -11.17
CA PRO A 91 -8.03 -24.33 -12.42
C PRO A 91 -6.71 -23.55 -12.29
N SER A 92 -6.35 -23.12 -11.08
CA SER A 92 -5.06 -22.48 -10.77
C SER A 92 -3.88 -23.46 -10.65
N ALA A 93 -4.13 -24.77 -10.72
CA ALA A 93 -3.09 -25.78 -10.71
C ALA A 93 -2.28 -25.77 -12.01
N ILE A 94 -0.95 -25.79 -11.85
CA ILE A 94 -0.01 -26.00 -12.95
C ILE A 94 0.50 -27.43 -12.86
N ALA A 95 0.58 -28.11 -14.02
CA ALA A 95 0.99 -29.51 -14.11
C ALA A 95 2.25 -29.80 -13.26
N GLY A 96 2.19 -30.84 -12.41
CA GLY A 96 3.33 -31.29 -11.61
C GLY A 96 3.44 -30.72 -10.20
N SER A 97 2.38 -30.12 -9.63
CA SER A 97 2.22 -29.56 -8.25
C SER A 97 2.46 -28.05 -8.05
N GLY A 98 2.67 -27.30 -9.12
CA GLY A 98 2.76 -25.84 -9.06
C GLY A 98 1.38 -25.15 -9.03
N CYS A 99 1.35 -23.87 -8.67
CA CYS A 99 0.13 -23.07 -8.76
C CYS A 99 0.41 -21.58 -8.98
N THR A 100 -0.53 -20.92 -9.65
CA THR A 100 -0.68 -19.46 -9.64
C THR A 100 -2.12 -19.15 -9.30
N CYS A 101 -2.35 -18.71 -8.07
CA CYS A 101 -3.67 -18.46 -7.52
C CYS A 101 -3.70 -17.09 -6.84
N ARG A 102 -4.90 -16.56 -6.61
CA ARG A 102 -5.09 -15.30 -5.89
C ARG A 102 -6.07 -15.49 -4.75
N GLN A 103 -5.85 -14.75 -3.68
CA GLN A 103 -6.75 -14.67 -2.53
C GLN A 103 -7.12 -13.21 -2.29
N THR A 104 -8.36 -12.97 -1.88
CA THR A 104 -8.89 -11.63 -1.64
C THR A 104 -9.16 -11.40 -0.17
N PHE A 105 -8.80 -10.20 0.30
CA PHE A 105 -9.00 -9.75 1.67
C PHE A 105 -9.45 -8.29 1.69
N TYR A 106 -9.98 -7.86 2.82
CA TYR A 106 -10.09 -6.44 3.13
C TYR A 106 -9.30 -6.09 4.39
N ASP A 107 -8.77 -4.88 4.41
CA ASP A 107 -8.22 -4.28 5.62
C ASP A 107 -9.37 -3.68 6.44
N PRO A 108 -9.74 -4.25 7.61
CA PRO A 108 -10.91 -3.80 8.36
C PRO A 108 -10.76 -2.39 8.94
N GLU A 109 -9.53 -1.88 9.06
CA GLU A 109 -9.26 -0.57 9.64
C GLU A 109 -9.46 0.56 8.63
N PHE A 110 -9.24 0.27 7.34
CA PHE A 110 -9.35 1.24 6.24
C PHE A 110 -10.43 0.89 5.21
N GLY A 111 -10.99 -0.32 5.24
CA GLY A 111 -11.94 -0.82 4.25
C GLY A 111 -11.31 -1.06 2.86
N LEU A 112 -9.97 -1.14 2.78
CA LEU A 112 -9.25 -1.22 1.51
C LEU A 112 -9.19 -2.67 1.02
N PRO A 113 -9.39 -2.91 -0.29
CA PRO A 113 -9.22 -4.24 -0.88
C PRO A 113 -7.74 -4.65 -0.87
N VAL A 114 -7.49 -5.94 -0.73
CA VAL A 114 -6.17 -6.54 -0.83
C VAL A 114 -6.26 -7.80 -1.69
N VAL A 115 -5.42 -7.90 -2.70
CA VAL A 115 -5.23 -9.12 -3.49
C VAL A 115 -3.88 -9.71 -3.11
N ALA A 116 -3.87 -10.94 -2.61
CA ALA A 116 -2.65 -11.71 -2.44
C ALA A 116 -2.48 -12.62 -3.65
N GLU A 117 -1.32 -12.59 -4.29
CA GLU A 117 -0.97 -13.52 -5.35
C GLU A 117 0.01 -14.56 -4.80
N HIS A 118 -0.29 -15.81 -5.09
CA HIS A 118 0.52 -16.95 -4.69
C HIS A 118 1.13 -17.59 -5.92
N PHE A 119 2.44 -17.78 -5.86
CA PHE A 119 3.17 -18.51 -6.87
C PHE A 119 3.94 -19.66 -6.23
N LYS A 120 3.76 -20.86 -6.78
CA LYS A 120 4.50 -22.06 -6.40
C LYS A 120 4.96 -22.81 -7.63
N HIS A 121 6.28 -23.05 -7.72
CA HIS A 121 6.83 -23.90 -8.77
C HIS A 121 6.47 -25.39 -8.58
N ALA A 122 6.36 -26.12 -9.69
CA ALA A 122 6.22 -27.59 -9.66
C ALA A 122 7.52 -28.26 -9.15
N GLY A 123 7.40 -29.14 -8.16
CA GLY A 123 8.51 -29.93 -7.60
C GLY A 123 8.64 -29.84 -6.08
N THR A 124 9.34 -30.80 -5.45
CA THR A 124 9.51 -30.91 -3.98
C THR A 124 10.38 -29.80 -3.37
N SER A 125 11.05 -29.00 -4.19
CA SER A 125 11.87 -27.84 -3.79
C SER A 125 11.30 -26.51 -4.29
N GLY A 126 10.03 -26.47 -4.70
CA GLY A 126 9.42 -25.29 -5.30
C GLY A 126 9.40 -24.09 -4.34
N THR A 127 9.83 -22.93 -4.81
CA THR A 127 9.73 -21.67 -4.06
C THR A 127 8.25 -21.32 -3.90
N ASP A 128 7.82 -21.20 -2.64
CA ASP A 128 6.49 -20.75 -2.24
C ASP A 128 6.57 -19.24 -1.99
N GLN A 129 5.92 -18.44 -2.83
CA GLN A 129 6.04 -16.99 -2.80
C GLN A 129 4.66 -16.34 -2.78
N TRP A 130 4.53 -15.33 -1.94
CA TRP A 130 3.35 -14.51 -1.84
C TRP A 130 3.71 -13.04 -2.11
N SER A 131 2.99 -12.40 -3.01
CA SER A 131 2.98 -10.96 -3.22
C SER A 131 1.60 -10.41 -2.88
N TYR A 132 1.53 -9.12 -2.57
CA TYR A 132 0.27 -8.47 -2.18
C TYR A 132 0.11 -7.16 -2.91
N THR A 133 -1.10 -6.90 -3.39
CA THR A 133 -1.46 -5.66 -4.06
C THR A 133 -2.63 -5.03 -3.30
N THR A 134 -2.50 -3.76 -2.95
CA THR A 134 -3.55 -3.01 -2.23
C THR A 134 -3.49 -1.53 -2.59
N TYR A 135 -4.35 -0.73 -1.97
CA TYR A 135 -4.23 0.71 -1.96
C TYR A 135 -3.60 1.18 -0.66
N ALA A 136 -2.84 2.27 -0.71
CA ALA A 136 -2.45 2.99 0.49
C ALA A 136 -3.44 4.14 0.80
N PRO A 137 -3.80 4.36 2.07
CA PRO A 137 -4.69 5.45 2.47
C PRO A 137 -4.04 6.84 2.28
N LEU A 138 -4.86 7.85 1.96
CA LEU A 138 -4.45 9.25 1.70
C LEU A 138 -3.88 9.95 2.93
N ALA A 139 -4.39 9.56 4.08
CA ALA A 139 -4.02 10.08 5.38
C ALA A 139 -4.25 8.98 6.41
N LEU A 140 -3.75 9.19 7.62
CA LEU A 140 -4.23 8.45 8.79
C LEU A 140 -5.74 8.69 8.96
N ARG A 141 -6.39 7.81 9.73
CA ARG A 141 -7.82 7.98 10.02
C ARG A 141 -8.06 9.31 10.75
N PRO A 142 -9.27 9.87 10.64
CA PRO A 142 -9.67 11.00 11.48
C PRO A 142 -9.35 10.69 12.96
N ASP A 143 -8.81 11.69 13.66
CA ASP A 143 -8.46 11.64 15.08
C ASP A 143 -7.35 10.65 15.47
N ASP A 144 -6.69 9.98 14.52
CA ASP A 144 -5.43 9.28 14.80
C ASP A 144 -4.27 10.27 14.75
N ILE A 145 -3.37 10.20 15.73
CA ILE A 145 -2.16 11.01 15.78
C ILE A 145 -0.99 10.14 15.31
N PHE A 146 -0.16 10.67 14.43
CA PHE A 146 1.09 10.02 14.05
C PHE A 146 2.00 9.87 15.27
N SER A 147 2.47 8.65 15.52
CA SER A 147 3.41 8.34 16.60
C SER A 147 4.82 8.06 16.08
N SER A 148 4.96 7.25 15.03
CA SER A 148 6.27 6.95 14.45
C SER A 148 6.21 6.57 12.96
N LEU A 149 7.30 6.87 12.24
CA LEU A 149 7.59 6.36 10.91
C LEU A 149 8.45 5.11 11.07
N ILE A 150 8.05 4.03 10.43
CA ILE A 150 8.80 2.78 10.42
C ILE A 150 9.19 2.47 8.97
N THR A 151 10.48 2.21 8.76
CA THR A 151 11.00 1.77 7.45
C THR A 151 11.28 0.27 7.50
N GLY A 152 10.94 -0.47 6.43
CA GLY A 152 11.17 -1.91 6.38
C GLY A 152 11.23 -2.45 4.96
N ARG A 153 12.42 -2.88 4.50
CA ARG A 153 12.67 -3.40 3.14
C ARG A 153 12.03 -2.56 2.03
N GLY A 154 12.11 -1.24 2.18
CA GLY A 154 11.55 -0.28 1.24
C GLY A 154 10.05 -0.04 1.31
N LEU A 155 9.36 -0.58 2.31
CA LEU A 155 8.03 -0.12 2.71
C LEU A 155 8.13 0.93 3.81
N PHE A 156 7.28 1.94 3.72
CA PHE A 156 7.06 2.92 4.78
C PHE A 156 5.72 2.68 5.47
N TRP A 157 5.77 2.68 6.79
CA TRP A 157 4.61 2.57 7.66
C TRP A 157 4.54 3.75 8.61
N ALA A 158 3.33 4.18 8.93
CA ALA A 158 3.08 5.08 10.05
C ALA A 158 2.39 4.29 11.16
N ARG A 159 2.92 4.38 12.38
CA ARG A 159 2.24 3.91 13.58
C ARG A 159 1.50 5.09 14.20
N THR A 160 0.26 4.87 14.61
CA THR A 160 -0.53 5.88 15.32
C THR A 160 -0.31 5.81 16.83
N ASP A 161 -0.70 6.84 17.56
CA ASP A 161 -0.76 6.90 19.03
C ASP A 161 -1.58 5.75 19.65
N LYS A 162 -2.58 5.24 18.91
CA LYS A 162 -3.40 4.07 19.28
C LYS A 162 -2.74 2.74 18.90
N GLY A 163 -1.51 2.76 18.40
CA GLY A 163 -0.75 1.59 17.99
C GLY A 163 -1.13 1.01 16.62
N LEU A 164 -2.04 1.64 15.87
CA LEU A 164 -2.46 1.16 14.55
C LEU A 164 -1.35 1.36 13.52
N LEU A 165 -1.06 0.33 12.73
CA LEU A 165 -0.12 0.42 11.62
C LEU A 165 -0.85 0.81 10.32
N SER A 166 -0.44 1.91 9.69
CA SER A 166 -0.92 2.36 8.38
C SER A 166 0.21 2.26 7.36
N ILE A 167 -0.06 1.66 6.21
CA ILE A 167 0.90 1.70 5.10
C ILE A 167 0.86 3.09 4.46
N LEU A 168 2.02 3.65 4.12
CA LEU A 168 2.08 4.97 3.47
C LEU A 168 2.03 4.83 1.95
N PRO A 169 1.40 5.79 1.24
CA PRO A 169 1.31 5.77 -0.20
C PRO A 169 2.68 5.91 -0.83
N GLN A 170 3.07 4.87 -1.58
CA GLN A 170 4.34 4.79 -2.27
C GLN A 170 4.12 4.44 -3.72
N LYS A 171 4.99 4.97 -4.59
CA LYS A 171 5.05 4.58 -6.01
C LYS A 171 6.42 3.99 -6.27
N HIS A 172 6.49 2.81 -6.88
CA HIS A 172 7.76 2.25 -7.33
C HIS A 172 8.25 3.05 -8.54
N ALA A 173 9.20 3.95 -8.32
CA ALA A 173 9.98 4.62 -9.34
C ALA A 173 11.38 4.85 -8.76
N VAL A 174 12.42 4.31 -9.40
CA VAL A 174 13.86 4.45 -9.09
C VAL A 174 14.17 5.22 -7.77
N GLY A 175 13.93 4.59 -6.61
CA GLY A 175 14.05 5.19 -5.28
C GLY A 175 12.81 5.06 -4.37
N TYR A 176 12.88 5.64 -3.18
CA TYR A 176 11.77 5.72 -2.23
C TYR A 176 10.87 6.89 -2.54
N ASN A 177 9.59 6.64 -2.83
CA ASN A 177 8.63 7.71 -3.07
C ASN A 177 7.51 7.67 -2.05
N ILE A 178 7.21 8.80 -1.40
CA ILE A 178 5.97 8.99 -0.63
C ILE A 178 5.09 10.01 -1.33
N GLY A 179 3.80 9.69 -1.40
CA GLY A 179 2.76 10.53 -2.00
C GLY A 179 2.37 10.11 -3.41
N TYR A 180 1.16 10.49 -3.78
CA TYR A 180 0.46 10.02 -4.98
C TYR A 180 1.06 10.45 -6.32
N ASN A 181 1.96 11.43 -6.29
CA ASN A 181 2.71 11.89 -7.48
C ASN A 181 4.11 11.25 -7.60
N GLY A 182 4.48 10.30 -6.72
CA GLY A 182 5.78 9.62 -6.80
C GLY A 182 6.96 10.51 -6.43
N GLY A 183 6.86 11.26 -5.33
CA GLY A 183 7.93 12.15 -4.89
C GLY A 183 8.98 11.40 -4.09
N GLY A 184 10.24 11.44 -4.54
CA GLY A 184 11.40 10.79 -3.94
C GLY A 184 11.70 11.18 -2.48
N PRO A 185 12.96 11.02 -2.01
CA PRO A 185 13.38 11.39 -0.66
C PRO A 185 12.90 12.77 -0.19
N HIS A 186 12.87 13.76 -1.09
CA HIS A 186 12.36 15.11 -0.79
C HIS A 186 10.87 15.15 -0.42
N ALA A 187 10.01 14.35 -1.04
CA ALA A 187 8.58 14.38 -0.69
C ALA A 187 8.31 13.62 0.60
N LEU A 188 9.05 12.53 0.87
CA LEU A 188 9.07 11.92 2.20
C LEU A 188 9.54 12.95 3.25
N ALA A 189 10.60 13.71 2.99
CA ALA A 189 11.08 14.73 3.91
C ALA A 189 10.05 15.86 4.12
N ALA A 190 9.36 16.30 3.08
CA ALA A 190 8.28 17.29 3.18
C ALA A 190 7.12 16.78 4.02
N TYR A 191 6.68 15.54 3.78
CA TYR A 191 5.65 14.87 4.57
C TYR A 191 6.02 14.77 6.05
N LEU A 192 7.25 14.36 6.37
CA LEU A 192 7.73 14.30 7.75
C LEU A 192 7.87 15.68 8.40
N THR A 193 8.22 16.69 7.62
CA THR A 193 8.29 18.09 8.10
C THR A 193 6.91 18.58 8.52
N GLN A 194 5.89 18.29 7.70
CA GLN A 194 4.50 18.61 8.01
C GLN A 194 4.05 17.95 9.31
N ILE A 195 4.30 16.65 9.44
CA ILE A 195 3.98 15.85 10.64
C ILE A 195 4.62 16.44 11.90
N ALA A 196 5.90 16.79 11.84
CA ALA A 196 6.58 17.34 13.00
C ALA A 196 6.02 18.72 13.39
N ARG A 197 5.69 19.56 12.40
CA ARG A 197 5.13 20.91 12.62
C ARG A 197 3.71 20.91 13.16
N ASN A 198 2.92 19.89 12.84
CA ASN A 198 1.53 19.80 13.24
C ASN A 198 1.29 18.83 14.41
N ASP A 199 2.35 18.47 15.14
CA ASP A 199 2.32 17.57 16.30
C ASP A 199 1.68 16.20 15.97
N GLY A 200 1.97 15.67 14.79
CA GLY A 200 1.46 14.39 14.33
C GLY A 200 -0.01 14.40 13.88
N GLY A 201 -0.63 15.58 13.77
CA GLY A 201 -1.99 15.76 13.29
C GLY A 201 -2.15 15.54 11.78
N THR A 202 -2.95 16.38 11.10
CA THR A 202 -3.32 16.28 9.67
C THR A 202 -2.20 15.72 8.76
N THR A 203 -2.37 14.48 8.27
CA THR A 203 -1.36 13.71 7.51
C THR A 203 -1.67 13.49 6.01
N PRO A 204 -2.32 14.39 5.26
CA PRO A 204 -2.59 14.14 3.85
C PRO A 204 -1.26 14.03 3.08
N ALA A 205 -1.00 12.85 2.52
CA ALA A 205 0.18 12.63 1.71
C ALA A 205 0.02 13.36 0.36
N GLY A 206 1.05 14.12 -0.05
CA GLY A 206 1.09 14.79 -1.35
C GLY A 206 0.64 16.26 -1.37
N THR A 207 0.56 16.93 -0.22
CA THR A 207 0.44 18.39 -0.12
C THR A 207 1.62 19.07 -0.86
N PRO A 208 1.39 19.74 -2.02
CA PRO A 208 2.48 20.11 -2.95
C PRO A 208 3.38 21.25 -2.51
N TYR A 209 3.14 21.88 -1.35
CA TYR A 209 3.64 23.22 -1.06
C TYR A 209 4.53 23.32 0.18
N GLU A 210 4.75 22.24 0.91
CA GLU A 210 5.56 22.31 2.12
C GLU A 210 7.04 22.11 1.82
N GLN A 211 7.86 23.13 2.15
CA GLN A 211 9.30 23.01 2.06
C GLN A 211 9.82 22.04 3.12
N ALA A 212 10.48 20.98 2.66
CA ALA A 212 11.13 20.00 3.52
C ALA A 212 12.23 20.64 4.38
N HIS A 213 12.30 20.27 5.66
CA HIS A 213 13.39 20.68 6.54
C HIS A 213 14.72 20.06 6.07
N PRO A 214 15.83 20.81 6.04
CA PRO A 214 17.12 20.30 5.56
C PRO A 214 17.60 19.04 6.29
N ALA A 215 17.40 18.94 7.61
CA ALA A 215 17.79 17.76 8.38
C ALA A 215 17.01 16.49 7.94
N LEU A 216 15.72 16.65 7.64
CA LEU A 216 14.89 15.55 7.13
C LEU A 216 15.25 15.17 5.69
N VAL A 217 15.64 16.13 4.85
CA VAL A 217 16.19 15.84 3.52
C VAL A 217 17.46 14.99 3.63
N VAL A 218 18.40 15.38 4.50
CA VAL A 218 19.64 14.62 4.73
C VAL A 218 19.33 13.21 5.21
N TRP A 219 18.42 13.05 6.16
CA TRP A 219 18.04 11.73 6.66
C TRP A 219 17.37 10.85 5.60
N THR A 220 16.41 11.37 4.85
CA THR A 220 15.69 10.62 3.80
C THR A 220 16.58 10.22 2.63
N GLN A 221 17.63 10.99 2.35
CA GLN A 221 18.64 10.67 1.34
C GLN A 221 19.75 9.74 1.87
N SER A 222 19.76 9.46 3.18
CA SER A 222 20.75 8.58 3.79
C SER A 222 20.35 7.11 3.65
N GLY A 223 21.35 6.22 3.70
CA GLY A 223 21.10 4.77 3.79
C GLY A 223 20.35 4.33 5.05
N ALA A 224 20.09 5.23 6.02
CA ALA A 224 19.26 4.92 7.18
C ALA A 224 17.78 4.75 6.81
N ALA A 225 17.27 5.56 5.86
CA ALA A 225 15.94 5.35 5.30
C ALA A 225 15.87 4.05 4.47
N GLU A 226 16.97 3.71 3.78
CA GLU A 226 17.06 2.56 2.88
C GLU A 226 17.15 1.21 3.59
N ARG A 227 17.94 1.13 4.66
CA ARG A 227 18.24 -0.14 5.35
C ARG A 227 17.06 -0.73 6.12
N GLY A 228 15.98 0.02 6.33
CA GLY A 228 14.70 -0.57 6.80
C GLY A 228 14.72 -1.14 8.21
N THR A 229 15.53 -0.57 9.11
CA THR A 229 15.61 -0.99 10.54
C THR A 229 15.37 0.15 11.51
N ASN A 230 14.86 1.29 11.02
CA ASN A 230 14.75 2.50 11.82
C ASN A 230 13.30 2.86 12.04
N GLU A 231 12.98 3.11 13.31
CA GLU A 231 11.77 3.79 13.73
C GLU A 231 12.16 5.24 14.08
N LEU A 232 11.47 6.21 13.49
CA LEU A 232 11.56 7.62 13.84
C LEU A 232 10.27 8.03 14.54
N THR A 233 10.36 8.35 15.82
CA THR A 233 9.22 8.84 16.58
C THR A 233 8.88 10.28 16.20
N LEU A 234 7.66 10.72 16.51
CA LEU A 234 7.27 12.12 16.36
C LEU A 234 8.25 13.06 17.09
N ARG A 235 8.74 12.64 18.27
CA ARG A 235 9.72 13.41 19.04
C ARG A 235 11.05 13.53 18.29
N ASP A 236 11.54 12.45 17.70
CA ASP A 236 12.77 12.48 16.89
C ASP A 236 12.62 13.45 15.71
N LEU A 237 11.45 13.43 15.04
CA LEU A 237 11.18 14.35 13.94
C LEU A 237 11.16 15.80 14.40
N GLN A 238 10.59 16.10 15.57
CA GLN A 238 10.58 17.44 16.16
C GLN A 238 11.99 17.90 16.54
N ASP A 239 12.78 17.04 17.17
CA ASP A 239 14.17 17.34 17.54
C ASP A 239 15.02 17.64 16.28
N MET A 240 14.76 16.95 15.16
CA MET A 240 15.38 17.25 13.86
C MET A 240 14.94 18.58 13.22
N LEU A 241 13.82 19.18 13.64
CA LEU A 241 13.44 20.52 13.20
C LEU A 241 14.13 21.62 14.02
N GLU A 242 14.61 21.28 15.22
CA GLU A 242 15.30 22.21 16.12
C GLU A 242 16.82 22.27 15.87
N SER A 243 17.37 21.32 15.09
CA SER A 243 18.79 21.21 14.72
C SER A 243 19.17 22.05 13.51
#